data_AF-A0A7W7W7J8-F1
#
_entry.id   AF-A0A7W7W7J8-F1
#
_cell.length_a   1.000
_cell.length_b   1.000
_cell.length_c   1.000
_cell.angle_alpha   90.00
_cell.angle_beta   90.00
_cell.angle_gamma   90.00
#
_symmetry.space_group_name_H-M   'P 1'
#
loop_
_entity.id
_entity.type
_entity.pdbx_description
1 polymer ?
#
loop_
_entity_poly.entity_id
_entity_poly.type
_entity_poly.pdbx_seq_one_letter_code
_entity_poly.pdbx_strand_id
1 'polypeptide(L)' 'MDQPDPSCLVWHKSPYSGQTGNCVEVAHLPEGGRAVRDSKNPDGPMLRFTPDEWQAFIGGVKDGEFD' A
#
# COMPACT_ATOMS: atom_id res chain seq x y z
N MET A 1 10.81 -7.87 -15.14
CA MET A 1 10.33 -6.74 -14.33
C MET A 1 11.21 -6.74 -13.09
N ASP A 2 12.22 -5.88 -13.07
CA ASP A 2 13.12 -5.71 -11.93
C ASP A 2 12.37 -4.80 -10.94
N GLN A 3 11.65 -5.41 -10.00
CA GLN A 3 10.86 -4.66 -9.04
C GLN A 3 11.77 -4.19 -7.90
N PRO A 4 11.61 -2.94 -7.43
CA PRO A 4 12.49 -2.39 -6.41
C PRO A 4 12.41 -3.21 -5.12
N ASP A 5 13.57 -3.44 -4.52
CA ASP A 5 13.69 -4.06 -3.21
C ASP A 5 12.89 -3.23 -2.18
N PRO A 6 11.96 -3.86 -1.45
CA PRO A 6 11.08 -3.16 -0.53
C PRO A 6 11.80 -2.47 0.63
N SER A 7 13.02 -2.88 0.96
CA SER A 7 13.87 -2.21 1.96
C SER A 7 14.37 -0.84 1.49
N CYS A 8 14.38 -0.58 0.18
CA CYS A 8 14.77 0.69 -0.41
C CYS A 8 13.59 1.67 -0.58
N LEU A 9 12.36 1.22 -0.31
CA LEU A 9 11.16 2.05 -0.44
C LEU A 9 10.94 2.91 0.82
N VAL A 10 10.46 4.13 0.61
CA VAL A 10 10.03 5.01 1.71
C VAL A 10 8.59 4.68 2.08
N TRP A 11 8.42 4.05 3.24
CA TRP A 11 7.11 3.60 3.75
C TRP A 11 6.45 4.68 4.62
N HIS A 12 5.19 4.97 4.33
CA HIS A 12 4.35 5.86 5.12
C HIS A 12 3.29 5.05 5.86
N LYS A 13 3.36 5.10 7.19
CA LYS A 13 2.38 4.43 8.05
C LYS A 13 1.09 5.25 8.13
N SER A 14 -0.04 4.57 8.00
CA SER A 14 -1.34 5.23 8.18
C SER A 14 -1.51 5.75 9.61
N PRO A 15 -2.00 6.99 9.81
CA PRO A 15 -2.23 7.55 11.14
C PRO A 15 -3.35 6.81 11.92
N TYR A 16 -4.15 6.01 11.22
CA TYR A 16 -5.17 5.15 11.82
C TYR A 16 -4.59 3.82 12.34
N SER A 17 -3.28 3.60 12.17
CA SER A 17 -2.56 2.43 12.71
C SER A 17 -2.36 2.60 14.22
N GLY A 18 -3.26 2.01 15.01
CA GLY A 18 -3.20 2.00 16.48
C GLY A 18 -2.78 0.64 17.06
N GLN A 19 -2.57 0.58 18.38
CA GLN A 19 -2.23 -0.69 19.07
C GLN A 19 -3.28 -1.80 18.87
N THR A 20 -4.54 -1.44 18.58
CA THR A 20 -5.69 -2.35 18.56
C THR A 20 -6.24 -2.70 17.16
N GLY A 21 -5.65 -2.24 16.04
CA GLY A 21 -6.22 -2.56 14.72
C GLY A 21 -5.36 -2.25 13.49
N ASN A 22 -5.48 -3.15 12.50
CA ASN A 22 -5.07 -3.11 11.08
C ASN A 22 -4.10 -1.98 10.69
N CYS A 23 -2.82 -2.17 11.03
CA CYS A 23 -1.77 -1.22 10.69
C CYS A 23 -1.33 -1.44 9.24
N VAL A 24 -1.51 -0.42 8.39
CA VAL A 24 -1.09 -0.47 6.99
C VAL A 24 -0.02 0.59 6.71
N GLU A 25 0.96 0.19 5.91
CA GLU A 25 1.98 1.07 5.34
C GLU A 25 1.84 1.12 3.82
N VAL A 26 2.06 2.30 3.25
CA VAL A 26 2.01 2.54 1.81
C VAL A 26 3.32 3.18 1.36
N ALA A 27 3.86 2.76 0.22
CA ALA A 27 5.04 3.34 -0.40
C ALA A 27 4.79 3.66 -1.88
N HIS A 28 5.44 4.71 -2.38
CA HIS A 28 5.48 5.02 -3.81
C HIS A 28 6.50 4.14 -4.53
N LEU A 29 6.09 3.60 -5.68
CA LEU A 29 6.98 2.86 -6.57
C LEU A 29 7.57 3.80 -7.65
N PRO A 30 8.79 3.54 -8.16
CA PRO A 30 9.45 4.36 -9.17
C PRO A 30 8.62 4.57 -10.45
N GLU A 31 7.86 3.56 -10.86
CA GLU A 31 6.95 3.58 -12.01
C GLU A 31 5.63 4.34 -11.75
N GLY A 32 5.50 4.99 -10.60
CA GLY A 32 4.29 5.69 -10.19
C GLY A 32 3.23 4.78 -9.59
N GLY A 33 3.54 3.50 -9.36
CA GLY A 33 2.68 2.56 -8.66
C GLY A 33 2.70 2.74 -7.13
N ARG A 34 1.90 1.94 -6.42
CA ARG A 34 1.84 1.93 -4.94
C ARG A 34 2.08 0.52 -4.42
N ALA A 35 2.87 0.41 -3.36
CA ALA A 35 2.99 -0.80 -2.57
C ALA A 35 2.24 -0.63 -1.25
N VAL A 36 1.50 -1.64 -0.82
CA VAL A 36 0.75 -1.67 0.43
C VAL A 36 1.15 -2.93 1.21
N ARG A 37 1.49 -2.78 2.48
CA ARG A 37 1.85 -3.90 3.36
C ARG A 37 1.26 -3.76 4.76
N ASP A 38 1.24 -4.87 5.47
CA ASP A 38 0.93 -4.92 6.89
C ASP A 38 2.12 -4.39 7.71
N SER A 39 1.91 -3.37 8.54
CA SER A 39 3.00 -2.77 9.31
C SER A 39 3.53 -3.66 10.44
N LYS A 40 2.77 -4.67 10.86
CA LYS A 40 3.15 -5.67 11.87
C LYS A 40 3.96 -6.80 11.26
N ASN A 41 3.87 -7.00 9.95
CA ASN A 41 4.65 -7.97 9.20
C ASN A 41 5.38 -7.32 8.00
N PRO A 42 6.38 -6.45 8.24
CA PRO A 42 7.04 -5.67 7.19
C PRO A 42 7.81 -6.51 6.17
N ASP A 43 8.23 -7.72 6.56
CA ASP A 43 8.90 -8.71 5.70
C ASP A 43 7.92 -9.67 5.02
N GLY A 44 6.62 -9.53 5.31
CA GLY A 44 5.55 -10.30 4.73
C GLY A 44 5.23 -9.90 3.28
N PRO A 45 4.24 -10.58 2.67
CA PRO A 45 3.78 -10.24 1.33
C PRO A 45 3.20 -8.82 1.29
N MET A 46 3.47 -8.11 0.19
CA MET A 46 2.90 -6.79 -0.09
C MET A 46 2.09 -6.81 -1.38
N LEU A 47 1.02 -6.04 -1.38
CA LEU A 47 0.25 -5.75 -2.58
C LEU A 47 0.96 -4.64 -3.37
N ARG A 48 0.99 -4.77 -4.69
CA ARG A 48 1.56 -3.77 -5.59
C ARG A 48 0.52 -3.41 -6.63
N PHE A 49 0.32 -2.13 -6.82
CA PHE A 49 -0.63 -1.55 -7.76
C PHE A 49 0.13 -0.73 -8.78
N THR A 50 -0.21 -0.89 -10.05
CA THR A 50 0.12 0.09 -11.10
C THR A 50 -0.55 1.45 -10.79
N PRO A 51 -0.12 2.54 -11.46
CA PRO A 51 -0.80 3.83 -11.31
C PRO A 51 -2.31 3.75 -11.55
N ASP A 52 -2.72 3.03 -12.60
CA ASP A 52 -4.13 2.93 -13.01
C ASP A 52 -4.95 2.08 -12.03
N GLU A 53 -4.42 0.94 -11.59
CA GLU A 53 -5.07 0.11 -10.56
C GLU A 53 -5.22 0.86 -9.25
N TRP A 54 -4.24 1.69 -8.86
CA TRP A 54 -4.35 2.51 -7.66
C TRP A 54 -5.44 3.58 -7.79
N GLN A 55 -5.55 4.24 -8.95
CA GLN A 55 -6.63 5.20 -9.17
C GLN A 55 -8.01 4.52 -9.13
N ALA A 56 -8.14 3.36 -9.78
CA ALA A 56 -9.36 2.57 -9.77
C ALA A 56 -9.74 2.14 -8.34
N PHE A 57 -8.77 1.64 -7.57
CA PHE A 57 -8.96 1.27 -6.16
C PHE A 57 -9.50 2.45 -5.33
N ILE A 58 -8.89 3.62 -5.43
CA ILE A 58 -9.35 4.82 -4.72
C ILE A 58 -10.75 5.26 -5.17
N GLY A 59 -11.07 5.10 -6.46
CA GLY A 59 -12.42 5.32 -6.98
C GLY A 59 -13.45 4.43 -6.30
N GLY A 60 -13.26 3.11 -6.35
CA GLY A 60 -14.19 2.15 -5.75
C GLY A 60 -14.36 2.33 -4.24
N VAL A 61 -13.28 2.68 -3.51
CA VAL A 61 -13.37 2.99 -2.07
C VAL A 61 -14.26 4.21 -1.82
N LYS A 62 -14.16 5.26 -2.63
CA LYS A 62 -15.00 6.47 -2.49
C LYS A 62 -16.45 6.20 -2.86
N ASP A 63 -16.67 5.32 -3.83
CA ASP A 63 -18.01 4.94 -4.29
C ASP A 63 -18.69 3.91 -3.37
N GLY A 64 -17.98 3.42 -2.34
CA GLY A 64 -18.50 2.45 -1.38
C GLY A 64 -18.59 1.02 -1.93
N GLU A 65 -17.82 0.70 -2.98
CA GLU A 65 -17.83 -0.62 -3.64
C GLU A 65 -17.34 -1.76 -2.73
N PHE A 66 -16.60 -1.42 -1.66
CA PHE A 66 -15.92 -2.37 -0.78
C PHE A 66 -16.41 -2.35 0.67
N ASP A 67 -17.61 -1.80 0.95
CA ASP A 67 -18.27 -1.82 2.27
C ASP A 67 -19.09 -3.11 2.50
#